data_AF-A0A946XS36-F1
#
_entry.id   AF-A0A946XS36-F1
#
_cell.length_a   1.000
_cell.length_b   1.000
_cell.length_c   1.000
_cell.angle_alpha   90.00
_cell.angle_beta   90.00
_cell.angle_gamma   90.00
#
_symmetry.space_group_name_H-M   'P 1'
#
loop_
_entity.id
_entity.type
_entity.pdbx_description
1 polymer ?
#
loop_
_entity_poly.entity_id
_entity_poly.type
_entity_poly.pdbx_seq_one_letter_code
_entity_poly.pdbx_strand_id
1 'polypeptide(L)' 'MSQTFHDKALAYHQEGRPGKINVTSHKKLDNDQDLSLAYSPGVAAPVREIV' A
#
# COMPACT_ATOMS: atom_id res chain seq x y z
N MET A 1 20.03 7.22 31.34
CA MET A 1 20.57 7.88 30.13
C MET A 1 19.40 8.41 29.34
N SER A 2 19.27 9.73 29.17
CA SER A 2 18.23 10.31 28.32
C SER A 2 18.45 9.83 26.89
N GLN A 3 17.49 9.13 26.30
CA GLN A 3 17.60 8.71 24.90
C GLN A 3 17.79 9.95 24.03
N THR A 4 18.82 9.92 23.19
CA THR A 4 19.11 11.02 22.28
C THR A 4 18.00 11.12 21.23
N PHE A 5 17.81 12.30 20.64
CA PHE A 5 16.86 12.45 19.54
C PHE A 5 17.18 11.51 18.37
N HIS A 6 18.47 11.22 18.16
CA HIS A 6 18.95 10.26 17.17
C HIS A 6 18.40 8.85 17.42
N ASP A 7 18.55 8.32 18.64
CA ASP A 7 18.10 6.96 18.96
C ASP A 7 16.58 6.82 18.83
N LYS A 8 15.84 7.87 19.20
CA LYS A 8 14.38 7.91 19.04
C LYS A 8 13.95 7.94 17.59
N ALA A 9 14.62 8.74 16.75
CA ALA A 9 14.35 8.79 15.32
C ALA A 9 14.67 7.46 14.64
N LEU A 10 15.76 6.80 15.05
CA LEU A 10 16.14 5.48 14.55
C LEU A 10 15.07 4.44 14.90
N ALA A 11 14.68 4.34 16.16
CA ALA A 11 13.63 3.43 16.61
C ALA A 11 12.30 3.70 15.88
N TYR A 12 11.89 4.98 15.78
CA TYR A 12 10.66 5.40 15.10
C TYR A 12 10.60 4.93 13.62
N HIS A 13 11.73 4.95 12.91
CA HIS A 13 11.76 4.55 11.50
C HIS A 13 11.98 3.04 11.27
N GLN A 14 12.37 2.29 12.30
CA GLN A 14 12.69 0.87 12.21
C GLN A 14 11.61 -0.04 12.80
N GLU A 15 10.92 0.40 13.85
CA GLU A 15 9.94 -0.42 14.55
C GLU A 15 8.60 -0.53 13.80
N GLY A 16 7.92 -1.67 13.95
CA GLY A 16 6.64 -1.94 13.29
C GLY A 16 6.79 -2.17 11.78
N ARG A 17 6.40 -1.18 10.97
CA ARG A 17 6.58 -1.20 9.52
C ARG A 17 7.63 -0.15 9.14
N PRO A 18 8.86 -0.56 8.78
CA PRO A 18 9.95 0.38 8.51
C PRO A 18 9.62 1.39 7.41
N GLY A 19 10.21 2.58 7.53
CA GLY A 19 10.06 3.66 6.57
C GLY A 19 8.97 4.67 6.95
N LYS A 20 8.48 5.42 5.96
CA LYS A 20 7.56 6.56 6.18
C LYS A 20 6.28 6.51 5.35
N ILE A 21 6.30 5.76 4.26
CA ILE A 21 5.26 5.83 3.23
C ILE A 21 4.64 4.45 3.06
N ASN A 22 3.32 4.42 2.87
CA ASN A 22 2.55 3.23 2.53
C ASN A 22 1.59 3.55 1.37
N VAL A 23 1.39 2.61 0.47
CA VAL A 23 0.40 2.67 -0.62
C VAL A 23 -0.57 1.51 -0.43
N THR A 24 -1.85 1.82 -0.38
CA THR A 24 -2.92 0.84 -0.15
C THR A 24 -3.98 0.94 -1.24
N SER A 25 -4.67 -0.17 -1.53
CA SER A 25 -5.78 -0.17 -2.47
C SER A 25 -6.95 0.69 -1.96
N HIS A 26 -7.58 1.43 -2.86
CA HIS A 26 -8.84 2.15 -2.59
C HIS A 26 -10.08 1.27 -2.83
N LYS A 27 -9.91 0.09 -3.43
CA LYS A 27 -10.96 -0.88 -3.74
C LYS A 27 -10.76 -2.16 -2.91
N LYS A 28 -11.86 -2.85 -2.59
CA LYS A 28 -11.79 -4.16 -1.93
C LYS A 28 -11.08 -5.16 -2.84
N LEU A 29 -10.34 -6.07 -2.21
CA LEU A 29 -9.59 -7.15 -2.87
C LEU A 29 -9.73 -8.44 -2.04
N ASP A 30 -10.93 -8.69 -1.51
CA ASP A 30 -11.16 -9.68 -0.45
C ASP A 30 -11.51 -11.06 -1.01
N ASN A 31 -11.82 -11.16 -2.30
CA ASN A 31 -12.25 -12.39 -2.98
C ASN A 31 -11.85 -12.42 -4.46
N ASP A 32 -12.06 -13.55 -5.12
CA ASP A 32 -11.67 -13.78 -6.52
C ASP A 32 -12.38 -12.85 -7.51
N GLN A 33 -13.64 -12.48 -7.23
CA GLN A 33 -14.39 -11.56 -8.07
C GLN A 33 -13.81 -10.15 -7.98
N ASP A 34 -13.44 -9.68 -6.78
CA ASP A 34 -12.80 -8.38 -6.57
C ASP A 34 -11.46 -8.31 -7.33
N LEU A 35 -10.65 -9.38 -7.24
CA LEU A 35 -9.38 -9.48 -7.95
C LEU A 35 -9.57 -9.50 -9.47
N SER A 36 -10.57 -10.22 -9.96
CA SER A 36 -10.89 -10.31 -11.40
C SER A 36 -11.32 -8.96 -11.98
N LEU A 37 -11.95 -8.09 -11.17
CA LEU A 37 -12.29 -6.72 -11.56
C LEU A 37 -11.10 -5.77 -11.52
N ALA A 38 -10.26 -5.88 -10.48
CA ALA A 38 -9.10 -5.02 -10.30
C ALA A 38 -7.94 -5.34 -11.28
N TYR A 39 -7.83 -6.60 -11.70
CA TYR A 39 -6.81 -7.12 -12.61
C TYR A 39 -7.47 -7.78 -13.83
N SER A 40 -6.81 -8.80 -14.38
CA SER A 40 -7.35 -9.53 -15.52
C SER A 40 -8.52 -10.43 -15.08
N PRO A 41 -9.62 -10.49 -15.86
CA PRO A 41 -9.85 -9.83 -17.15
C PRO A 41 -10.46 -8.42 -17.06
N GLY A 42 -10.95 -7.97 -15.89
CA GLY A 42 -11.76 -6.76 -15.73
C GLY A 42 -11.06 -5.46 -16.12
N VAL A 43 -9.77 -5.34 -15.86
CA VAL A 43 -8.95 -4.16 -16.19
C VAL A 43 -8.90 -3.86 -17.69
N ALA A 44 -9.23 -4.82 -18.55
CA ALA A 44 -9.29 -4.58 -20.00
C ALA A 44 -10.40 -3.60 -20.40
N ALA A 45 -11.49 -3.49 -19.63
CA ALA A 45 -12.58 -2.56 -19.92
C ALA A 45 -12.13 -1.08 -19.85
N PRO A 46 -11.59 -0.56 -18.74
CA PRO A 46 -11.17 0.84 -18.69
C PRO A 46 -10.04 1.17 -19.69
N VAL A 47 -9.16 0.20 -20.00
CA VAL A 47 -8.11 0.37 -21.02
C VAL A 47 -8.69 0.63 -22.42
N ARG A 48 -9.85 0.09 -22.74
CA ARG A 48 -10.50 0.26 -24.05
C ARG A 48 -11.32 1.54 -24.17
N GLU A 49 -11.84 2.04 -23.05
CA GLU A 49 -12.82 3.15 -23.06
C GLU A 49 -12.19 4.52 -22.77
N ILE A 50 -11.07 4.57 -22.04
CA ILE A 50 -10.44 5.84 -21.62
C ILE A 50 -9.35 6.24 -22.63
N VAL A 51 -9.52 7.39 -23.31
CA VAL A 51 -8.55 7.99 -24.27
C VAL A 51 -7.96 9.30 -23.76
#